data_AF-A0A7W0HGC2-F1
#
_entry.id   AF-A0A7W0HGC2-F1
#
_cell.length_a   1.000
_cell.length_b   1.000
_cell.length_c   1.000
_cell.angle_alpha   90.00
_cell.angle_beta   90.00
_cell.angle_gamma   90.00
#
_symmetry.space_group_name_H-M   'P 1'
#
loop_
_entity.id
_entity.type
_entity.pdbx_description
1 polymer ?
#
loop_
_entity_poly.entity_id
_entity_poly.type
_entity_poly.pdbx_seq_one_letter_code
_entity_poly.pdbx_strand_id
1 'polypeptide(L)'
;MRRLVFGVVAAVAATLASSEGGLALTAEPRADEQAPAGIAKTWTLPRTADGKPDLQGTWTNATLTPLDRPGENTPLVMPKDQVAKREQEFRERVDRLAQDSDPNRPAPPKGGDGSTGAAGNVGGYNNFWIDPGDRVAMINGDYRTSLITYPDNGKVPPQTPEARQRSQQRAAAIKGRAPYDHPELRPLAERCLMSFGSNAGPPMLPNYFYNNNYTIVQTKDHVMILTEMVNDVRIIRLGATDHLPRHIRP
;
A
#
# COMPACT_ATOMS: atom_id res chain seq x y z
N MET A 1 -4.13 7.33 -10.82
CA MET A 1 -3.05 6.36 -10.52
C MET A 1 -3.51 4.97 -10.95
N ARG A 2 -2.62 4.10 -11.43
CA ARG A 2 -2.94 2.68 -11.63
C ARG A 2 -2.70 1.92 -10.31
N ARG A 3 -3.56 0.95 -9.99
CA ARG A 3 -3.46 0.08 -8.80
C ARG A 3 -3.53 -1.38 -9.28
N LEU A 4 -2.76 -2.29 -8.69
CA LEU A 4 -2.75 -3.71 -9.11
C LEU A 4 -4.05 -4.41 -8.67
N VAL A 5 -4.73 -5.06 -9.63
CA VAL A 5 -5.84 -5.99 -9.39
C VAL A 5 -5.68 -7.14 -10.38
N PHE A 6 -5.67 -8.38 -9.88
CA PHE A 6 -5.70 -9.59 -10.70
C PHE A 6 -7.05 -10.29 -10.52
N GLY A 7 -7.78 -10.49 -11.61
CA GLY A 7 -9.07 -11.20 -11.63
C GLY A 7 -9.03 -12.41 -12.56
N VAL A 8 -9.73 -13.48 -12.17
CA VAL A 8 -9.88 -14.72 -12.95
C VAL A 8 -11.32 -14.84 -13.45
N VAL A 9 -11.48 -15.38 -14.66
CA VAL A 9 -12.76 -15.51 -15.37
C VAL A 9 -13.50 -16.78 -14.93
N ALA A 10 -14.80 -16.67 -14.68
CA ALA A 10 -15.73 -17.78 -14.63
C ALA A 10 -16.83 -17.58 -15.67
N ALA A 11 -17.07 -18.58 -16.52
CA ALA A 11 -18.12 -18.54 -17.54
C ALA A 11 -19.39 -19.24 -17.04
N VAL A 12 -20.56 -18.64 -17.28
CA VAL A 12 -21.87 -19.25 -17.02
C VAL A 12 -22.65 -19.26 -18.32
N ALA A 13 -23.16 -20.42 -18.72
CA ALA A 13 -24.00 -20.59 -19.90
C ALA A 13 -25.46 -20.24 -19.57
N ALA A 14 -26.14 -19.57 -20.50
CA ALA A 14 -27.55 -19.24 -20.39
C ALA A 14 -28.42 -20.24 -21.17
N THR A 15 -29.49 -20.73 -20.55
CA THR A 15 -30.56 -21.49 -21.20
C THR A 15 -31.83 -20.64 -21.33
N LEU A 16 -32.48 -20.71 -22.50
CA LEU A 16 -33.73 -20.02 -22.79
C LEU A 16 -34.90 -21.01 -22.70
N ALA A 17 -36.01 -20.62 -22.07
CA ALA A 17 -37.29 -21.30 -22.18
C ALA A 17 -38.49 -20.34 -22.01
N SER A 18 -39.20 -20.18 -23.13
CA SER A 18 -40.61 -19.86 -23.43
C SER A 18 -41.64 -19.43 -22.37
N SER A 19 -42.65 -18.71 -22.88
CA SER A 19 -43.70 -17.95 -22.18
C SER A 19 -45.11 -18.56 -22.19
N GLU A 20 -45.87 -18.35 -21.11
CA GLU A 20 -47.35 -18.22 -21.01
C GLU A 20 -47.69 -17.27 -19.84
N GLY A 21 -48.86 -16.62 -19.72
CA GLY A 21 -49.98 -16.52 -20.67
C GLY A 21 -51.34 -16.06 -20.08
N GLY A 22 -51.45 -14.94 -19.34
CA GLY A 22 -52.73 -14.55 -18.70
C GLY A 22 -52.93 -13.08 -18.30
N LEU A 23 -54.14 -12.56 -18.59
CA LEU A 23 -54.75 -11.31 -18.07
C LEU A 23 -55.28 -11.51 -16.63
N ALA A 24 -55.56 -10.53 -15.76
CA ALA A 24 -55.27 -9.08 -15.72
C ALA A 24 -55.64 -8.54 -14.31
N LEU A 25 -54.97 -7.49 -13.82
CA LEU A 25 -55.61 -6.38 -13.08
C LEU A 25 -54.65 -5.19 -12.97
N THR A 26 -55.15 -3.96 -13.12
CA THR A 26 -54.34 -2.73 -13.11
C THR A 26 -54.02 -2.25 -11.70
N ALA A 27 -52.76 -2.30 -11.32
CA ALA A 27 -52.17 -1.42 -10.33
C ALA A 27 -50.83 -0.95 -10.92
N GLU A 28 -50.63 0.36 -11.09
CA GLU A 28 -49.36 0.91 -11.57
C GLU A 28 -48.30 0.69 -10.48
N PRO A 29 -47.31 -0.19 -10.68
CA PRO A 29 -46.14 -0.19 -9.82
C PRO A 29 -45.34 1.04 -10.21
N ARG A 30 -44.96 1.86 -9.23
CA ARG A 30 -43.86 2.80 -9.45
C ARG A 30 -42.69 1.98 -9.99
N ALA A 31 -42.12 2.41 -11.12
CA ALA A 31 -40.93 1.76 -11.63
C ALA A 31 -39.85 1.86 -10.54
N ASP A 32 -39.54 0.72 -9.91
CA ASP A 32 -38.29 0.59 -9.19
C ASP A 32 -37.19 0.89 -10.21
N GLU A 33 -36.48 1.99 -10.00
CA GLU A 33 -35.32 2.34 -10.81
C GLU A 33 -34.20 1.37 -10.43
N GLN A 34 -34.29 0.17 -11.01
CA GLN A 34 -33.31 -0.88 -10.91
C GLN A 34 -32.03 -0.34 -11.53
N ALA A 35 -31.15 0.16 -10.65
CA ALA A 35 -29.82 0.60 -10.99
C ALA A 35 -29.19 -0.45 -11.92
N PRO A 36 -28.76 -0.07 -13.13
CA PRO A 36 -28.35 -1.04 -14.14
C PRO A 36 -27.24 -1.89 -13.55
N ALA A 37 -27.46 -3.21 -13.54
CA ALA A 37 -26.47 -4.19 -13.08
C ALA A 37 -25.24 -4.06 -13.99
N GLY A 38 -24.28 -3.23 -13.53
CA GLY A 38 -23.13 -2.85 -14.32
C GLY A 38 -22.33 -4.10 -14.66
N ILE A 39 -22.35 -4.49 -15.93
CA ILE A 39 -21.50 -5.56 -16.45
C ILE A 39 -20.06 -5.14 -16.13
N ALA A 40 -19.48 -5.81 -15.14
CA ALA A 40 -18.11 -5.53 -14.70
C ALA A 40 -17.19 -5.79 -15.89
N LYS A 41 -16.69 -4.72 -16.52
CA LYS A 41 -15.86 -4.82 -17.72
C LYS A 41 -14.69 -5.75 -17.42
N THR A 42 -14.60 -6.86 -18.16
CA THR A 42 -13.50 -7.82 -18.03
C THR A 42 -12.18 -7.08 -18.17
N TRP A 43 -11.41 -7.02 -17.07
CA TRP A 43 -10.16 -6.29 -17.05
C TRP A 43 -9.21 -6.94 -18.06
N THR A 44 -8.80 -6.14 -19.05
CA THR A 44 -7.85 -6.55 -20.08
C THR A 44 -6.52 -5.90 -19.75
N LEU A 45 -5.48 -6.71 -19.50
CA LEU A 45 -4.13 -6.23 -19.22
C LEU A 45 -3.63 -5.34 -20.37
N PRO A 46 -3.36 -4.04 -20.12
CA PRO A 46 -2.80 -3.16 -21.14
C PRO A 46 -1.44 -3.67 -21.61
N ARG A 47 -1.14 -3.44 -22.89
CA ARG A 47 0.13 -3.87 -23.50
C ARG A 47 0.86 -2.71 -24.17
N THR A 48 2.18 -2.77 -24.12
CA THR A 48 3.08 -1.89 -24.86
C THR A 48 3.01 -2.18 -26.36
N ALA A 49 3.58 -1.31 -27.20
CA ALA A 49 3.63 -1.51 -28.65
C ALA A 49 4.40 -2.78 -29.07
N ASP A 50 5.33 -3.26 -28.24
CA ASP A 50 6.04 -4.54 -28.41
C ASP A 50 5.33 -5.74 -27.74
N GLY A 51 4.06 -5.58 -27.34
CA GLY A 51 3.18 -6.65 -26.86
C GLY A 51 3.39 -7.09 -25.40
N LYS A 52 4.30 -6.46 -24.65
CA LYS A 52 4.56 -6.77 -23.24
C LYS A 52 3.49 -6.18 -22.33
N PRO A 53 3.30 -6.67 -21.10
CA PRO A 53 2.50 -5.98 -20.09
C PRO A 53 2.97 -4.53 -19.93
N ASP A 54 2.03 -3.57 -20.00
CA ASP A 54 2.31 -2.14 -19.81
C ASP A 54 2.25 -1.77 -18.32
N LEU A 55 3.42 -1.62 -17.72
CA LEU A 55 3.61 -1.20 -16.33
C LEU A 55 3.74 0.32 -16.19
N GLN A 56 3.61 1.11 -17.27
CA GLN A 56 3.92 2.54 -17.19
C GLN A 56 2.92 3.35 -16.35
N GLY A 57 3.43 4.45 -15.81
CA GLY A 57 2.66 5.48 -15.12
C GLY A 57 2.94 5.54 -13.61
N THR A 58 2.08 6.26 -12.90
CA THR A 58 2.16 6.44 -11.44
C THR A 58 1.36 5.38 -10.71
N TRP A 59 2.06 4.66 -9.84
CA TRP A 59 1.57 3.63 -8.93
C TRP A 59 1.69 4.11 -7.49
N THR A 60 0.97 3.48 -6.58
CA THR A 60 1.08 3.72 -5.13
C THR A 60 1.01 2.39 -4.39
N ASN A 61 1.73 2.28 -3.26
CA ASN A 61 1.59 1.16 -2.33
C ASN A 61 0.75 1.50 -1.08
N ALA A 62 0.19 2.72 -1.00
CA ALA A 62 -0.62 3.19 0.13
C ALA A 62 -1.84 2.27 0.38
N THR A 63 -2.06 1.88 1.65
CA THR A 63 -3.06 0.87 2.00
C THR A 63 -3.40 0.84 3.49
N LEU A 64 -4.65 0.44 3.78
CA LEU A 64 -5.16 0.16 5.13
C LEU A 64 -4.77 -1.23 5.67
N THR A 65 -4.15 -2.07 4.84
CA THR A 65 -3.70 -3.41 5.22
C THR A 65 -2.30 -3.33 5.82
N PRO A 66 -2.12 -3.67 7.11
CA PRO A 66 -0.81 -3.66 7.76
C PRO A 66 0.10 -4.75 7.19
N LEU A 67 1.41 -4.61 7.39
CA LEU A 67 2.40 -5.63 6.98
C LEU A 67 2.12 -6.97 7.68
N ASP A 68 2.09 -6.93 9.01
CA ASP A 68 1.81 -8.05 9.90
C ASP A 68 0.32 -8.18 10.24
N ARG A 69 -0.12 -9.42 10.44
CA ARG A 69 -1.45 -9.75 10.97
C ARG A 69 -1.62 -9.18 12.39
N PRO A 70 -2.62 -8.31 12.66
CA PRO A 70 -2.76 -7.60 13.93
C PRO A 70 -2.83 -8.47 15.19
N GLY A 71 -3.45 -9.65 15.11
CA GLY A 71 -3.51 -10.60 16.22
C GLY A 71 -3.75 -12.02 15.75
N GLU A 72 -3.45 -13.02 16.59
CA GLU A 72 -3.52 -14.43 16.18
C GLU A 72 -4.94 -14.92 15.85
N ASN A 73 -5.96 -14.25 16.40
CA ASN A 73 -7.37 -14.52 16.14
C ASN A 73 -7.96 -13.66 15.00
N THR A 74 -7.18 -12.79 14.37
CA THR A 74 -7.63 -12.03 13.20
C THR A 74 -7.72 -12.96 11.98
N PRO A 75 -8.88 -13.10 11.29
CA PRO A 75 -8.98 -13.88 10.06
C PRO A 75 -8.01 -13.36 9.00
N LEU A 76 -7.41 -14.23 8.18
CA LEU A 76 -6.44 -13.83 7.14
C LEU A 76 -7.07 -13.04 5.98
N VAL A 77 -8.34 -13.33 5.71
CA VAL A 77 -9.17 -12.69 4.69
C VAL A 77 -10.29 -11.94 5.38
N MET A 78 -10.49 -10.68 4.99
CA MET A 78 -11.53 -9.81 5.49
C MET A 78 -12.83 -10.02 4.67
N PRO A 79 -13.97 -10.28 5.33
CA PRO A 79 -15.27 -10.32 4.65
C PRO A 79 -15.57 -9.01 3.91
N LYS A 80 -16.19 -9.08 2.72
CA LYS A 80 -16.38 -7.92 1.82
C LYS A 80 -17.22 -6.80 2.44
N ASP A 81 -18.18 -7.15 3.28
CA ASP A 81 -18.99 -6.23 4.09
C ASP A 81 -18.13 -5.47 5.12
N GLN A 82 -17.19 -6.15 5.77
CA GLN A 82 -16.26 -5.54 6.72
C GLN A 82 -15.23 -4.63 6.03
N VAL A 83 -14.83 -4.96 4.79
CA VAL A 83 -13.96 -4.11 3.97
C VAL A 83 -14.60 -2.76 3.72
N ALA A 84 -15.83 -2.75 3.17
CA ALA A 84 -16.55 -1.51 2.87
C ALA A 84 -16.72 -0.63 4.12
N LYS A 85 -17.12 -1.25 5.25
CA LYS A 85 -17.23 -0.57 6.55
C LYS A 85 -15.90 0.01 7.02
N ARG A 86 -14.81 -0.77 7.05
CA ARG A 86 -13.49 -0.32 7.50
C ARG A 86 -12.95 0.83 6.66
N GLU A 87 -13.13 0.76 5.34
CA GLU A 87 -12.71 1.84 4.44
C GLU A 87 -13.54 3.11 4.63
N GLN A 88 -14.84 2.99 4.95
CA GLN A 88 -15.70 4.12 5.27
C GLN A 88 -15.31 4.76 6.61
N GLU A 89 -15.22 3.98 7.69
CA GLU A 89 -14.79 4.45 9.01
C GLU A 89 -13.40 5.13 8.96
N PHE A 90 -12.52 4.65 8.08
CA PHE A 90 -11.22 5.28 7.84
C PHE A 90 -11.34 6.64 7.16
N ARG A 91 -12.12 6.74 6.07
CA ARG A 91 -12.37 8.02 5.37
C ARG A 91 -13.00 9.05 6.30
N GLU A 92 -14.08 8.71 6.99
CA GLU A 92 -14.76 9.59 7.95
C GLU A 92 -13.80 10.07 9.07
N ARG A 93 -12.89 9.20 9.51
CA ARG A 93 -11.84 9.59 10.47
C ARG A 93 -10.82 10.55 9.85
N VAL A 94 -10.37 10.31 8.62
CA VAL A 94 -9.45 11.21 7.92
C VAL A 94 -10.12 12.57 7.69
N ASP A 95 -11.34 12.61 7.15
CA ASP A 95 -12.09 13.84 6.89
C ASP A 95 -12.25 14.68 8.15
N ARG A 96 -12.54 14.05 9.30
CA ARG A 96 -12.63 14.70 10.61
C ARG A 96 -11.27 15.21 11.13
N LEU A 97 -10.17 14.51 10.84
CA LEU A 97 -8.82 14.91 11.26
C LEU A 97 -8.12 15.86 10.28
N ALA A 98 -8.67 15.99 9.06
CA ALA A 98 -8.22 16.87 7.98
C ALA A 98 -8.88 18.26 8.03
N GLN A 99 -9.81 18.48 8.99
CA GLN A 99 -10.42 19.79 9.23
C GLN A 99 -9.36 20.86 9.57
N ASP A 100 -9.70 22.12 9.31
CA ASP A 100 -8.83 23.24 9.59
C ASP A 100 -8.37 23.27 11.05
N SER A 101 -7.08 23.52 11.23
CA SER A 101 -6.52 23.77 12.56
C SER A 101 -6.93 25.14 13.06
N ASP A 102 -7.37 25.24 14.31
CA ASP A 102 -7.62 26.53 14.97
C ASP A 102 -6.37 27.44 14.87
N PRO A 103 -6.46 28.59 14.18
CA PRO A 103 -5.34 29.50 13.99
C PRO A 103 -4.93 30.21 15.29
N ASN A 104 -5.79 30.21 16.31
CA ASN A 104 -5.55 30.85 17.61
C ASN A 104 -5.10 29.86 18.69
N ARG A 105 -4.90 28.58 18.36
CA ARG A 105 -4.48 27.57 19.33
C ARG A 105 -3.14 27.95 19.99
N PRO A 106 -2.96 27.72 21.30
CA PRO A 106 -1.69 27.98 21.95
C PRO A 106 -0.58 27.10 21.38
N ALA A 107 0.66 27.55 21.51
CA ALA A 107 1.82 26.72 21.20
C ALA A 107 1.83 25.45 22.09
N PRO A 108 2.17 24.26 21.55
CA PRO A 108 2.34 23.06 22.36
C PRO A 108 3.38 23.25 23.48
N PRO A 109 3.30 22.47 24.57
CA PRO A 109 4.28 22.56 25.65
C PRO A 109 5.72 22.32 25.15
N LYS A 110 6.70 22.97 25.79
CA LYS A 110 8.12 22.80 25.43
C LYS A 110 8.55 21.35 25.66
N GLY A 111 8.92 20.65 24.59
CA GLY A 111 9.27 19.24 24.62
C GLY A 111 8.09 18.29 24.33
N GLY A 112 6.91 18.84 24.07
CA GLY A 112 5.70 18.09 23.73
C GLY A 112 4.75 17.89 24.91
N ASP A 113 3.57 17.35 24.64
CA ASP A 113 2.62 16.95 25.68
C ASP A 113 2.93 15.56 26.28
N GLY A 114 3.92 14.85 25.72
CA GLY A 114 4.36 13.52 26.16
C GLY A 114 3.56 12.36 25.58
N SER A 115 2.60 12.62 24.70
CA SER A 115 1.80 11.59 24.03
C SER A 115 2.56 10.89 22.90
N THR A 116 1.95 9.82 22.37
CA THR A 116 2.50 8.99 21.29
C THR A 116 2.43 9.71 19.95
N GLY A 117 3.40 10.59 19.69
CA GLY A 117 3.56 11.32 18.43
C GLY A 117 5.02 11.67 18.16
N ALA A 118 5.31 12.13 16.93
CA ALA A 118 6.64 12.62 16.59
C ALA A 118 7.07 13.74 17.55
N ALA A 119 8.31 13.67 18.04
CA ALA A 119 8.87 14.63 19.00
C ALA A 119 7.96 14.92 20.22
N GLY A 120 7.27 13.90 20.76
CA GLY A 120 6.41 14.05 21.94
C GLY A 120 5.11 14.82 21.68
N ASN A 121 4.68 14.88 20.42
CA ASN A 121 3.51 15.64 19.96
C ASN A 121 3.63 17.16 20.20
N VAL A 122 4.79 17.74 19.90
CA VAL A 122 4.98 19.21 19.69
C VAL A 122 4.23 19.76 18.45
N GLY A 123 3.20 19.04 17.98
CA GLY A 123 2.58 19.24 16.67
C GLY A 123 3.24 18.41 15.56
N GLY A 124 2.54 18.36 14.43
CA GLY A 124 2.95 17.68 13.21
C GLY A 124 2.07 18.13 12.04
N TYR A 125 2.15 17.43 10.91
CA TYR A 125 1.26 17.70 9.79
C TYR A 125 -0.21 17.45 10.17
N ASN A 126 -1.10 18.36 9.74
CA ASN A 126 -2.54 18.08 9.69
C ASN A 126 -2.78 16.85 8.79
N ASN A 127 -3.79 16.02 9.08
CA ASN A 127 -4.06 14.81 8.28
C ASN A 127 -4.40 15.11 6.81
N PHE A 128 -4.80 16.35 6.50
CA PHE A 128 -4.91 16.85 5.12
C PHE A 128 -3.63 16.64 4.28
N TRP A 129 -2.44 16.68 4.90
CA TRP A 129 -1.15 16.50 4.25
C TRP A 129 -0.60 15.05 4.29
N ILE A 130 -1.42 14.09 4.72
CA ILE A 130 -1.01 12.70 4.95
C ILE A 130 -1.87 11.80 4.04
N ASP A 131 -1.23 10.98 3.18
CA ASP A 131 -1.89 9.97 2.35
C ASP A 131 -1.46 8.54 2.76
N PRO A 132 -2.12 7.98 3.79
CA PRO A 132 -1.84 6.63 4.26
C PRO A 132 -2.48 5.55 3.37
N GLY A 133 -3.28 5.96 2.37
CA GLY A 133 -4.14 5.10 1.56
C GLY A 133 -5.56 4.95 2.11
N ASP A 134 -6.50 4.60 1.23
CA ASP A 134 -7.94 4.58 1.50
C ASP A 134 -8.59 3.20 1.39
N ARG A 135 -7.81 2.17 0.99
CA ARG A 135 -8.32 0.81 0.67
C ARG A 135 -7.61 -0.32 1.40
N VAL A 136 -8.35 -1.39 1.66
CA VAL A 136 -7.79 -2.70 2.07
C VAL A 136 -7.12 -3.33 0.85
N ALA A 137 -5.89 -3.82 1.01
CA ALA A 137 -5.15 -4.47 -0.07
C ALA A 137 -5.85 -5.76 -0.51
N MET A 138 -6.09 -5.88 -1.81
CA MET A 138 -6.50 -7.12 -2.45
C MET A 138 -5.26 -7.86 -2.96
N ILE A 139 -5.06 -9.11 -2.51
CA ILE A 139 -3.95 -9.97 -2.92
C ILE A 139 -4.55 -11.29 -3.39
N ASN A 140 -4.27 -11.67 -4.64
CA ASN A 140 -4.79 -12.89 -5.28
C ASN A 140 -6.34 -13.01 -5.28
N GLY A 141 -7.06 -11.88 -5.28
CA GLY A 141 -8.52 -11.81 -5.24
C GLY A 141 -9.14 -11.65 -3.85
N ASP A 142 -8.36 -11.91 -2.80
CA ASP A 142 -8.79 -11.78 -1.40
C ASP A 142 -8.43 -10.41 -0.81
N TYR A 143 -9.34 -9.80 -0.05
CA TYR A 143 -9.01 -8.66 0.80
C TYR A 143 -8.27 -9.15 2.04
N ARG A 144 -6.97 -8.84 2.16
CA ARG A 144 -6.13 -9.40 3.22
C ARG A 144 -6.06 -8.49 4.45
N THR A 145 -5.99 -9.11 5.62
CA THR A 145 -5.73 -8.42 6.89
C THR A 145 -4.25 -8.20 7.18
N SER A 146 -3.36 -8.76 6.34
CA SER A 146 -1.91 -8.61 6.37
C SER A 146 -1.35 -8.61 4.94
N LEU A 147 -0.32 -7.82 4.66
CA LEU A 147 0.38 -7.86 3.37
C LEU A 147 1.23 -9.13 3.23
N ILE A 148 1.71 -9.66 4.36
CA ILE A 148 2.39 -10.96 4.39
C ILE A 148 1.36 -12.06 4.18
N THR A 149 1.57 -12.83 3.11
CA THR A 149 0.77 -14.02 2.75
C THR A 149 1.46 -15.34 3.08
N TYR A 150 2.80 -15.33 3.18
CA TYR A 150 3.61 -16.46 3.62
C TYR A 150 4.68 -15.96 4.61
N PRO A 151 4.87 -16.58 5.78
CA PRO A 151 4.14 -17.75 6.30
C PRO A 151 2.65 -17.47 6.56
N ASP A 152 1.84 -18.54 6.60
CA ASP A 152 0.37 -18.48 6.61
C ASP A 152 -0.22 -17.76 7.84
N ASN A 153 0.56 -17.59 8.92
CA ASN A 153 0.16 -16.76 10.07
C ASN A 153 0.16 -15.25 9.75
N GLY A 154 0.59 -14.85 8.56
CA GLY A 154 0.59 -13.46 8.08
C GLY A 154 1.57 -12.56 8.84
N LYS A 155 2.69 -13.10 9.35
CA LYS A 155 3.68 -12.36 10.14
C LYS A 155 5.09 -12.45 9.59
N VAL A 156 5.91 -11.42 9.85
CA VAL A 156 7.35 -11.40 9.55
C VAL A 156 8.02 -12.60 10.24
N PRO A 157 8.75 -13.46 9.49
CA PRO A 157 9.50 -14.56 10.08
C PRO A 157 10.53 -14.11 11.12
N PRO A 158 10.82 -14.90 12.15
CA PRO A 158 11.85 -14.57 13.12
C PRO A 158 13.23 -14.42 12.45
N GLN A 159 13.99 -13.40 12.87
CA GLN A 159 15.32 -13.15 12.34
C GLN A 159 16.27 -14.33 12.58
N THR A 160 17.03 -14.70 11.53
CA THR A 160 18.08 -15.72 11.64
C THR A 160 19.15 -15.31 12.66
N PRO A 161 19.92 -16.24 13.24
CA PRO A 161 21.01 -15.93 14.16
C PRO A 161 22.01 -14.90 13.58
N GLU A 162 22.34 -15.01 12.29
CA GLU A 162 23.28 -14.13 11.59
C GLU A 162 22.69 -12.73 11.40
N ALA A 163 21.38 -12.62 11.12
CA ALA A 163 20.69 -11.33 11.02
C ALA A 163 20.63 -10.61 12.37
N ARG A 164 20.42 -11.36 13.47
CA ARG A 164 20.51 -10.84 14.84
C ARG A 164 21.93 -10.38 15.17
N GLN A 165 22.95 -11.18 14.85
CA GLN A 165 24.35 -10.84 15.07
C GLN A 165 24.77 -9.57 14.32
N ARG A 166 24.43 -9.43 13.03
CA ARG A 166 24.69 -8.19 12.25
C ARG A 166 24.03 -6.97 12.87
N SER A 167 22.83 -7.14 13.42
CA SER A 167 22.09 -6.04 14.07
C SER A 167 22.73 -5.64 15.41
N GLN A 168 23.18 -6.61 16.20
CA GLN A 168 23.94 -6.39 17.44
C GLN A 168 25.29 -5.70 17.17
N GLN A 169 26.01 -6.12 16.12
CA GLN A 169 27.27 -5.48 15.70
C GLN A 169 27.09 -4.01 15.32
N ARG A 170 26.05 -3.69 14.52
CA ARG A 170 25.71 -2.28 14.20
C ARG A 170 25.37 -1.47 15.45
N ALA A 171 24.57 -2.02 16.36
CA ALA A 171 24.22 -1.35 17.62
C ALA A 171 25.44 -1.12 18.52
N ALA A 172 26.37 -2.08 18.57
CA ALA A 172 27.62 -1.95 19.32
C ALA A 172 28.55 -0.87 18.72
N ALA A 173 28.64 -0.77 17.39
CA ALA A 173 29.50 0.19 16.70
C ALA A 173 29.11 1.66 16.93
N ILE A 174 27.83 1.94 17.23
CA ILE A 174 27.32 3.29 17.54
C ILE A 174 27.13 3.53 19.06
N LYS A 175 27.40 2.53 19.91
CA LYS A 175 27.19 2.62 21.35
C LYS A 175 28.05 3.73 21.96
N GLY A 176 27.45 4.56 22.81
CA GLY A 176 28.14 5.66 23.49
C GLY A 176 28.35 6.93 22.66
N ARG A 177 27.80 6.98 21.43
CA ARG A 177 27.74 8.19 20.60
C ARG A 177 26.31 8.73 20.62
N ALA A 178 26.14 10.04 20.76
CA ALA A 178 24.83 10.66 20.56
C ALA A 178 24.50 10.72 19.05
N PRO A 179 23.20 10.73 18.65
CA PRO A 179 22.81 10.71 17.24
C PRO A 179 23.31 11.89 16.40
N TYR A 180 23.84 12.95 17.02
CA TYR A 180 24.29 14.18 16.36
C TYR A 180 25.82 14.36 16.36
N ASP A 181 26.58 13.46 16.99
CA ASP A 181 28.04 13.63 17.18
C ASP A 181 28.87 13.52 15.89
N HIS A 182 28.32 12.89 14.85
CA HIS A 182 29.03 12.68 13.58
C HIS A 182 28.03 12.53 12.41
N PRO A 183 28.30 13.10 11.21
CA PRO A 183 27.38 13.01 10.06
C PRO A 183 27.11 11.57 9.61
N GLU A 184 28.02 10.62 9.84
CA GLU A 184 27.81 9.21 9.51
C GLU A 184 26.85 8.48 10.46
N LEU A 185 26.55 9.05 11.63
CA LEU A 185 25.53 8.52 12.55
C LEU A 185 24.11 8.90 12.12
N ARG A 186 23.95 9.83 11.17
CA ARG A 186 22.65 10.20 10.61
C ARG A 186 22.14 9.07 9.70
N PRO A 187 20.87 8.65 9.82
CA PRO A 187 20.24 7.70 8.90
C PRO A 187 20.41 8.09 7.43
N LEU A 188 20.45 7.09 6.53
CA LEU A 188 20.60 7.29 5.08
C LEU A 188 19.60 8.32 4.53
N ALA A 189 18.38 8.34 5.06
CA ALA A 189 17.31 9.18 4.57
C ALA A 189 17.43 10.66 4.96
N GLU A 190 18.00 10.95 6.13
CA GLU A 190 18.35 12.32 6.50
C GLU A 190 19.58 12.83 5.74
N ARG A 191 20.43 11.92 5.29
CA ARG A 191 21.58 12.20 4.41
C ARG A 191 21.17 12.28 2.92
N CYS A 192 19.87 12.16 2.62
CA CYS A 192 19.31 12.11 1.26
C CYS A 192 19.97 11.04 0.35
N LEU A 193 20.36 9.90 0.93
CA LEU A 193 20.98 8.77 0.22
C LEU A 193 20.01 7.64 -0.16
N MET A 194 18.88 7.55 0.53
CA MET A 194 17.81 6.57 0.28
C MET A 194 16.53 7.04 0.99
N SER A 195 15.35 6.76 0.45
CA SER A 195 14.06 7.09 1.07
C SER A 195 13.91 6.53 2.49
N PHE A 196 13.05 7.17 3.28
CA PHE A 196 12.79 6.80 4.67
C PHE A 196 12.15 5.40 4.76
N GLY A 197 12.54 4.63 5.78
CA GLY A 197 12.03 3.27 6.01
C GLY A 197 12.41 2.29 4.89
N SER A 198 11.41 1.60 4.35
CA SER A 198 11.55 0.61 3.27
C SER A 198 10.81 1.03 1.99
N ASN A 199 10.52 2.33 1.82
CA ASN A 199 9.78 2.84 0.67
C ASN A 199 10.51 2.56 -0.66
N ALA A 200 11.80 2.92 -0.76
CA ALA A 200 12.60 2.69 -1.99
C ALA A 200 12.90 1.21 -2.28
N GLY A 201 12.87 0.36 -1.25
CA GLY A 201 13.01 -1.09 -1.35
C GLY A 201 14.36 -1.61 -1.88
N PRO A 202 14.48 -2.94 -2.07
CA PRO A 202 13.42 -3.94 -2.00
C PRO A 202 13.32 -4.57 -0.59
N PRO A 203 12.11 -4.96 -0.13
CA PRO A 203 10.80 -4.71 -0.74
C PRO A 203 10.33 -3.25 -0.55
N MET A 204 9.56 -2.73 -1.50
CA MET A 204 8.95 -1.38 -1.44
C MET A 204 7.69 -1.41 -0.56
N LEU A 205 7.86 -1.33 0.76
CA LEU A 205 6.77 -1.45 1.73
C LEU A 205 6.07 -0.11 1.97
N PRO A 206 4.75 -0.07 2.23
CA PRO A 206 4.06 1.15 2.61
C PRO A 206 4.55 1.65 3.97
N ASN A 207 4.62 2.98 4.11
CA ASN A 207 4.95 3.64 5.37
C ASN A 207 3.73 4.08 6.18
N TYR A 208 2.52 3.91 5.64
CA TYR A 208 1.24 4.28 6.26
C TYR A 208 1.11 5.77 6.63
N PHE A 209 1.87 6.64 5.96
CA PHE A 209 1.91 8.08 6.16
C PHE A 209 1.75 8.86 4.85
N TYR A 210 2.80 9.04 4.05
CA TYR A 210 2.78 9.77 2.77
C TYR A 210 4.05 9.43 1.99
N ASN A 211 4.30 10.03 0.82
CA ASN A 211 5.40 9.64 -0.08
C ASN A 211 5.32 8.17 -0.55
N ASN A 212 4.10 7.71 -0.86
CA ASN A 212 3.79 6.32 -1.22
C ASN A 212 3.75 6.09 -2.74
N ASN A 213 4.12 7.08 -3.57
CA ASN A 213 4.04 6.99 -5.03
C ASN A 213 5.34 6.51 -5.70
N TYR A 214 5.16 5.85 -6.83
CA TYR A 214 6.23 5.32 -7.69
C TYR A 214 5.92 5.65 -9.15
N THR A 215 6.86 6.28 -9.85
CA THR A 215 6.76 6.50 -11.29
C THR A 215 7.50 5.39 -12.01
N ILE A 216 6.78 4.62 -12.82
CA ILE A 216 7.33 3.55 -13.64
C ILE A 216 7.41 4.00 -15.10
N VAL A 217 8.61 3.92 -15.68
CA VAL A 217 8.87 4.10 -17.11
C VAL A 217 9.40 2.78 -17.66
N GLN A 218 8.86 2.33 -18.80
CA GLN A 218 9.17 1.02 -19.38
C GLN A 218 9.56 1.18 -20.84
N THR A 219 10.77 0.72 -21.16
CA THR A 219 11.24 0.55 -22.54
C THR A 219 11.02 -0.90 -22.98
N LYS A 220 11.43 -1.22 -24.22
CA LYS A 220 11.48 -2.59 -24.73
C LYS A 220 12.34 -3.52 -23.86
N ASP A 221 13.36 -3.00 -23.18
CA ASP A 221 14.43 -3.77 -22.53
C ASP A 221 14.69 -3.39 -21.06
N HIS A 222 14.06 -2.34 -20.53
CA HIS A 222 14.23 -1.88 -19.16
C HIS A 222 12.92 -1.46 -18.50
N VAL A 223 12.87 -1.58 -17.18
CA VAL A 223 11.90 -0.90 -16.30
C VAL A 223 12.68 0.00 -15.35
N MET A 224 12.38 1.30 -15.38
CA MET A 224 12.82 2.25 -14.37
C MET A 224 11.70 2.44 -13.34
N ILE A 225 12.04 2.36 -12.07
CA ILE A 225 11.17 2.72 -10.94
C ILE A 225 11.81 3.92 -10.25
N LEU A 226 11.12 5.07 -10.24
CA LEU A 226 11.47 6.24 -9.45
C LEU A 226 10.56 6.31 -8.23
N THR A 227 11.14 6.31 -7.03
CA THR A 227 10.43 6.53 -5.77
C THR A 227 10.19 8.03 -5.57
N GLU A 228 9.00 8.41 -5.08
CA GLU A 228 8.61 9.81 -4.84
C GLU A 228 9.57 10.57 -3.91
N MET A 229 10.13 9.88 -2.91
CA MET A 229 11.00 10.49 -1.90
C MET A 229 12.48 10.17 -2.15
N VAL A 230 13.35 11.17 -1.93
CA VAL A 230 14.84 11.08 -1.98
C VAL A 230 15.42 10.73 -3.37
N ASN A 231 14.61 10.68 -4.43
CA ASN A 231 15.01 10.43 -5.81
C ASN A 231 15.62 9.03 -6.06
N ASP A 232 15.22 8.01 -5.28
CA ASP A 232 15.68 6.64 -5.52
C ASP A 232 15.21 6.12 -6.88
N VAL A 233 16.15 5.97 -7.82
CA VAL A 233 15.94 5.40 -9.15
C VAL A 233 16.51 3.99 -9.23
N ARG A 234 15.65 3.01 -9.52
CA ARG A 234 16.02 1.61 -9.79
C ARG A 234 15.79 1.29 -11.26
N ILE A 235 16.86 0.94 -11.98
CA ILE A 235 16.79 0.48 -13.38
C ILE A 235 16.94 -1.04 -13.41
N ILE A 236 15.96 -1.73 -13.98
CA ILE A 236 15.85 -3.19 -14.05
C ILE A 236 15.89 -3.62 -15.50
N ARG A 237 16.87 -4.46 -15.88
CA ARG A 237 16.95 -5.05 -17.22
C ARG A 237 15.91 -6.16 -17.38
N LEU A 238 15.09 -6.09 -18.43
CA LEU A 238 14.10 -7.11 -18.78
C LEU A 238 14.76 -8.24 -19.58
N GLY A 239 14.51 -9.49 -19.19
CA GLY A 239 15.04 -10.66 -19.91
C GLY A 239 16.56 -10.86 -19.80
N ALA A 240 17.24 -10.20 -18.86
CA ALA A 240 18.66 -10.39 -18.63
C ALA A 240 18.97 -11.81 -18.11
N THR A 241 19.79 -12.55 -18.87
CA THR A 241 20.38 -13.84 -18.47
C THR A 241 21.53 -13.66 -17.49
N ASP A 242 22.24 -12.54 -17.60
CA ASP A 242 23.44 -12.25 -16.81
C ASP A 242 23.05 -11.49 -15.54
N HIS A 243 22.93 -12.25 -14.46
CA HIS A 243 22.75 -11.74 -13.11
C HIS A 243 24.09 -11.33 -12.47
N LEU A 244 24.02 -10.59 -11.36
CA LEU A 244 25.21 -10.25 -10.58
C LEU A 244 25.94 -11.53 -10.10
N PRO A 245 27.28 -11.50 -9.95
CA PRO A 245 28.05 -12.63 -9.43
C PRO A 245 27.48 -13.17 -8.12
N ARG A 246 27.48 -14.49 -7.91
CA ARG A 246 26.83 -15.18 -6.76
C ARG A 246 27.25 -14.69 -5.36
N HIS A 247 28.36 -13.96 -5.25
CA HIS A 247 28.86 -13.35 -4.03
C HIS A 247 28.24 -11.97 -3.73
N ILE A 248 27.69 -11.28 -4.73
CA ILE A 248 26.86 -10.09 -4.55
C ILE A 248 25.42 -10.56 -4.34
N ARG A 249 24.96 -10.47 -3.09
CA ARG A 249 23.58 -10.77 -2.71
C ARG A 249 22.95 -9.51 -2.08
N PRO A 250 21.69 -9.18 -2.40
CA PRO A 250 20.93 -8.14 -1.71
C PRO A 250 20.77 -8.42 -0.21
#